data_AF-X6JBD1-F1
#
_entry.id   AF-X6JBD1-F1
#
_cell.length_a   1.000
_cell.length_b   1.000
_cell.length_c   1.000
_cell.angle_alpha   90.00
_cell.angle_beta   90.00
_cell.angle_gamma   90.00
#
_symmetry.space_group_name_H-M   'P 1'
#
loop_
_entity.id
_entity.type
_entity.pdbx_description
1 polymer ?
#
loop_
_entity_poly.entity_id
_entity_poly.type
_entity_poly.pdbx_seq_one_letter_code
_entity_poly.pdbx_strand_id
1 'polypeptide(L)'
;MATLRYEVRREPDGTWTVFDVFTGQPAIVAGHPSVDLPDTDYAEELAAILNANDLKQRLSHGRSPEGLPDRSGINPVVLPIQDGSSDPNKQLLLIYRLRRS
;
A
#
# COMPACT_ATOMS: atom_id res chain seq x y z
N MET A 1 -18.94 -7.24 0.69
CA MET A 1 -17.63 -7.81 0.35
C MET A 1 -16.64 -6.65 0.28
N ALA A 2 -15.47 -6.75 0.90
CA ALA A 2 -14.46 -5.71 0.76
C ALA A 2 -13.89 -5.79 -0.66
N THR A 3 -14.10 -4.75 -1.47
CA THR A 3 -13.47 -4.64 -2.79
C THR A 3 -11.96 -4.48 -2.61
N LEU A 4 -11.20 -5.38 -3.23
CA LEU A 4 -9.75 -5.27 -3.37
C LEU A 4 -9.43 -4.10 -4.32
N ARG A 5 -8.42 -3.32 -3.98
CA ARG A 5 -8.02 -2.14 -4.76
C ARG A 5 -7.08 -2.49 -5.91
N TYR A 6 -6.27 -3.53 -5.73
CA TYR A 6 -5.25 -3.91 -6.69
C TYR A 6 -5.53 -5.30 -7.25
N GLU A 7 -5.39 -5.43 -8.56
CA GLU A 7 -5.52 -6.70 -9.28
C GLU A 7 -4.36 -6.88 -10.25
N VAL A 8 -4.22 -8.11 -10.76
CA VAL A 8 -3.21 -8.48 -11.74
C VAL A 8 -3.90 -8.72 -13.08
N ARG A 9 -3.31 -8.19 -14.16
CA ARG A 9 -3.73 -8.53 -15.53
C ARG A 9 -2.54 -9.00 -16.35
N ARG A 10 -2.80 -9.93 -17.26
CA ARG A 10 -1.83 -10.37 -18.26
C ARG A 10 -1.89 -9.46 -19.48
N GLU A 11 -0.74 -8.97 -19.90
CA GLU A 11 -0.57 -8.13 -21.08
C GLU A 11 -0.38 -8.98 -22.35
N PRO A 12 -0.59 -8.42 -23.56
CA PRO A 12 -0.49 -9.15 -24.83
C PRO A 12 0.91 -9.72 -25.12
N ASP A 13 1.95 -9.12 -24.56
CA ASP A 13 3.34 -9.57 -24.66
C ASP A 13 3.67 -10.74 -23.72
N GLY A 14 2.72 -11.15 -22.88
CA GLY A 14 2.87 -12.24 -21.93
C GLY A 14 3.40 -11.82 -20.56
N THR A 15 3.67 -10.52 -20.35
CA THR A 15 4.02 -9.97 -19.04
C THR A 15 2.78 -9.70 -18.20
N TRP A 16 2.99 -9.33 -16.93
CA TRP A 16 1.94 -9.04 -15.97
C TRP A 16 2.04 -7.60 -15.47
N THR A 17 0.89 -6.99 -15.25
CA THR A 17 0.74 -5.66 -14.67
C THR A 17 -0.12 -5.75 -13.43
N VAL A 18 0.39 -5.21 -12.31
CA VAL A 18 -0.44 -4.95 -11.13
C VAL A 18 -1.02 -3.55 -11.27
N PHE A 19 -2.34 -3.44 -11.28
CA PHE A 19 -3.05 -2.17 -11.52
C PHE A 19 -4.07 -1.89 -10.41
N ASP A 20 -4.34 -0.61 -10.20
CA ASP A 20 -5.42 -0.15 -9.33
C ASP A 20 -6.74 -0.26 -10.10
N VAL A 21 -7.69 -1.03 -9.57
CA VAL A 21 -8.98 -1.31 -10.22
C VAL A 21 -9.86 -0.08 -10.40
N PHE A 22 -9.69 0.96 -9.56
CA PHE A 22 -10.50 2.17 -9.62
C PHE A 22 -9.97 3.17 -10.64
N THR A 23 -8.64 3.22 -10.83
CA THR A 23 -8.01 4.17 -11.75
C THR A 23 -7.61 3.54 -13.08
N GLY A 24 -7.47 2.21 -13.13
CA GLY A 24 -6.91 1.46 -14.24
C GLY A 24 -5.40 1.65 -14.43
N GLN A 25 -4.75 2.44 -13.57
CA GLN A 25 -3.33 2.76 -13.68
C GLN A 25 -2.46 1.68 -13.01
N PRO A 26 -1.22 1.47 -13.51
CA PRO A 26 -0.27 0.59 -12.84
C PRO A 26 0.01 1.03 -11.41
N ALA A 27 0.12 0.08 -10.49
CA ALA A 27 0.51 0.33 -9.12
C ALA A 27 1.95 0.85 -9.08
N ILE A 28 2.17 1.97 -8.38
CA ILE A 28 3.50 2.54 -8.20
C ILE A 28 4.13 1.94 -6.94
N VAL A 29 5.18 1.13 -7.12
CA VAL A 29 5.91 0.47 -6.03
C VAL A 29 7.35 0.96 -6.06
N ALA A 30 7.82 1.50 -4.93
CA ALA A 30 9.14 2.12 -4.81
C ALA A 30 9.44 3.19 -5.89
N GLY A 31 8.41 3.89 -6.37
CA GLY A 31 8.53 4.92 -7.41
C GLY A 31 8.51 4.39 -8.84
N HIS A 32 8.32 3.08 -9.05
CA HIS A 32 8.27 2.45 -10.36
C HIS A 32 6.88 1.86 -10.64
N PRO A 33 6.37 1.99 -11.88
CA PRO A 33 5.14 1.32 -12.28
C PRO A 33 5.36 -0.20 -12.29
N SER A 34 4.40 -0.93 -11.70
CA SER A 34 4.42 -2.40 -11.63
C SER A 34 3.90 -3.02 -12.93
N VAL A 35 4.62 -2.74 -14.01
CA VAL A 35 4.39 -3.24 -15.38
C VAL A 35 5.51 -4.18 -15.79
N ASP A 36 5.32 -4.89 -16.90
CA ASP A 36 6.34 -5.75 -17.52
C ASP A 36 6.86 -6.85 -16.57
N LEU A 37 6.04 -7.31 -15.62
CA LEU A 37 6.44 -8.33 -14.66
C LEU A 37 6.51 -9.70 -15.36
N PRO A 38 7.66 -10.39 -15.36
CA PRO A 38 7.83 -11.64 -16.10
C PRO A 38 7.21 -12.85 -15.40
N ASP A 39 6.84 -12.72 -14.12
CA ASP A 39 6.48 -13.82 -13.25
C ASP A 39 5.08 -13.60 -12.64
N THR A 40 4.20 -14.58 -12.83
CA THR A 40 2.81 -14.53 -12.36
C THR A 40 2.74 -14.54 -10.83
N ASP A 41 3.45 -15.48 -10.20
CA ASP A 41 3.47 -15.63 -8.73
C ASP A 41 3.92 -14.33 -8.06
N TYR A 42 4.95 -13.68 -8.62
CA TYR A 42 5.42 -12.37 -8.15
C TYR A 42 4.35 -11.29 -8.27
N ALA A 43 3.63 -11.23 -9.40
CA ALA A 43 2.60 -10.23 -9.61
C ALA A 43 1.39 -10.44 -8.67
N GLU A 44 1.00 -11.70 -8.44
CA GLU A 44 -0.06 -12.06 -7.48
C GLU A 44 0.34 -11.75 -6.04
N GLU A 45 1.56 -12.07 -5.64
CA GLU A 45 2.11 -11.72 -4.32
C GLU A 45 2.10 -10.20 -4.11
N LEU A 46 2.55 -9.44 -5.12
CA LEU A 46 2.58 -7.98 -5.05
C LEU A 46 1.17 -7.39 -4.89
N ALA A 47 0.18 -7.89 -5.64
CA ALA A 47 -1.21 -7.46 -5.48
C ALA A 47 -1.76 -7.80 -4.10
N ALA A 48 -1.44 -8.98 -3.54
CA ALA A 48 -1.85 -9.37 -2.19
C ALA A 48 -1.26 -8.43 -1.12
N ILE A 49 0.03 -8.09 -1.22
CA ILE A 49 0.70 -7.14 -0.31
C ILE A 49 0.04 -5.76 -0.36
N LEU A 50 -0.20 -5.23 -1.57
CA LEU A 50 -0.80 -3.92 -1.76
C LEU A 50 -2.23 -3.85 -1.20
N ASN A 51 -3.01 -4.91 -1.42
CA ASN A 51 -4.36 -5.01 -0.87
C ASN A 51 -4.39 -5.14 0.65
N ALA A 52 -3.46 -5.91 1.23
CA ALA A 52 -3.34 -6.00 2.69
C ALA A 52 -3.00 -4.63 3.30
N ASN A 53 -2.14 -3.86 2.63
CA ASN A 53 -1.80 -2.50 3.04
C ASN A 53 -2.98 -1.52 2.89
N ASP A 54 -3.73 -1.60 1.78
CA ASP A 54 -4.98 -0.82 1.60
C ASP A 54 -5.97 -1.11 2.74
N LEU A 55 -6.20 -2.39 3.04
CA LEU A 55 -7.09 -2.79 4.11
C LEU A 55 -6.62 -2.27 5.47
N LYS A 56 -5.33 -2.39 5.77
CA LYS A 56 -4.75 -1.85 7.02
C LYS A 56 -4.96 -0.34 7.11
N GLN A 57 -4.69 0.40 6.03
CA GLN A 57 -4.90 1.85 6.01
C GLN A 57 -6.36 2.22 6.21
N ARG A 58 -7.30 1.50 5.60
CA ARG A 58 -8.75 1.73 5.77
C ARG A 58 -9.23 1.43 7.18
N LEU A 59 -8.68 0.41 7.82
CA LEU A 59 -8.96 0.09 9.22
C LEU A 59 -8.35 1.13 10.17
N SER A 60 -7.12 1.59 9.91
CA SER A 60 -6.46 2.65 10.69
C SER A 60 -7.11 4.03 10.52
N HIS A 61 -7.64 4.32 9.32
CA HIS A 61 -8.41 5.55 9.04
C HIS A 61 -9.88 5.42 9.45
N GLY A 62 -10.27 4.29 10.03
CA GLY A 62 -11.58 4.07 10.65
C GLY A 62 -11.73 4.75 12.02
N ARG A 63 -11.44 6.06 12.14
CA ARG A 63 -12.08 6.94 13.15
C ARG A 63 -11.90 8.43 12.84
N SER A 64 -12.90 9.00 12.17
CA SER A 64 -13.66 10.12 12.72
C SER A 64 -15.01 10.16 12.01
N PRO A 65 -16.15 9.97 12.70
CA PRO A 65 -17.42 10.42 12.16
C PRO A 65 -17.37 11.95 12.11
N GLU A 66 -17.04 12.49 10.94
CA GLU A 66 -17.13 13.91 10.67
C GLU A 66 -18.62 14.29 10.64
N GLY A 67 -19.11 14.86 11.73
CA GLY A 67 -20.51 15.28 11.85
C GLY A 67 -20.98 15.61 13.26
N LEU A 68 -20.24 16.41 14.03
CA LEU A 68 -20.81 17.08 15.22
C LEU A 68 -20.32 18.54 15.22
N PRO A 69 -21.23 19.54 15.11
CA PRO A 69 -20.81 20.92 15.10
C PRO A 69 -20.38 21.35 16.51
N ASP A 70 -19.20 21.98 16.51
CA ASP A 70 -18.60 22.85 17.51
C ASP A 70 -19.46 23.17 18.75
N ARG A 71 -19.03 22.66 19.91
CA ARG A 71 -19.21 23.36 21.18
C ARG A 71 -17.97 23.26 22.05
N SER A 72 -17.31 24.41 22.14
CA SER A 72 -16.47 24.89 23.24
C SER A 72 -15.21 24.09 23.57
N GLY A 73 -14.08 24.65 23.14
CA GLY A 73 -12.99 25.05 24.02
C GLY A 73 -12.52 24.05 25.06
N ILE A 74 -11.60 23.16 24.67
CA ILE A 74 -10.56 22.66 25.56
C ILE A 74 -9.30 22.48 24.70
N ASN A 75 -8.24 23.19 25.08
CA ASN A 75 -6.89 23.03 24.55
C ASN A 75 -6.24 21.84 25.28
N PRO A 76 -5.66 20.83 24.59
CA PRO A 76 -4.61 20.05 25.20
C PRO A 76 -3.31 20.14 24.40
N VAL A 77 -2.35 20.81 25.04
CA VAL A 77 -0.89 20.66 25.01
C VAL A 77 -0.33 19.63 24.01
N VAL A 78 0.39 20.13 23.00
CA VAL A 78 1.25 19.32 22.13
C VAL A 78 2.54 18.98 22.89
N LEU A 79 2.75 17.69 23.21
CA LEU A 79 4.07 17.17 23.57
C LEU A 79 4.72 16.55 22.32
N PRO A 80 6.02 16.80 22.06
CA PRO A 80 6.72 16.18 20.94
C PRO A 80 7.14 14.77 21.33
N ILE A 81 6.52 13.73 20.76
CA ILE A 81 7.08 12.38 20.82
C ILE A 81 8.09 12.26 19.68
N GLN A 82 9.37 12.34 20.06
CA GLN A 82 10.46 11.69 19.35
C GLN A 82 10.31 10.18 19.58
N ASP A 83 10.07 9.40 18.52
CA ASP A 83 10.39 7.97 18.53
C ASP A 83 10.77 7.54 17.11
N GLY A 84 12.02 7.11 16.96
CA GLY A 84 12.50 6.45 15.77
C GLY A 84 12.36 4.95 15.95
N SER A 85 11.51 4.30 15.16
CA SER A 85 11.70 2.88 14.83
C SER A 85 10.76 2.36 13.74
N SER A 86 11.35 1.53 12.88
CA SER A 86 10.78 0.26 12.39
C SER A 86 9.56 0.27 11.47
N ASP A 87 9.80 0.55 10.18
CA ASP A 87 9.02 -0.06 9.11
C ASP A 87 9.67 -1.41 8.70
N PRO A 88 9.15 -2.58 9.14
CA PRO A 88 9.70 -3.89 8.78
C PRO A 88 9.61 -4.20 7.28
N ASN A 89 8.74 -3.50 6.54
CA ASN A 89 8.60 -3.64 5.09
C ASN A 89 9.76 -3.05 4.29
N LYS A 90 10.57 -2.15 4.89
CA LYS A 90 11.80 -1.65 4.25
C LYS A 90 13.00 -2.58 4.44
N GLN A 91 13.01 -3.41 5.49
CA GLN A 91 14.07 -4.39 5.74
C GLN A 91 14.02 -5.57 4.76
N LEU A 92 12.82 -6.05 4.38
CA LEU A 92 12.70 -7.17 3.44
C LEU A 92 13.17 -6.81 2.01
N LEU A 93 12.91 -5.58 1.54
CA LEU A 93 13.33 -5.13 0.21
C LEU A 93 14.85 -4.99 0.08
N LEU A 94 15.56 -4.77 1.20
CA LEU A 94 17.02 -4.71 1.23
C LEU A 94 17.66 -6.10 1.06
N ILE A 95 17.04 -7.14 1.63
CA ILE A 95 17.63 -8.49 1.69
C ILE A 95 17.54 -9.21 0.33
N TYR A 96 16.44 -9.04 -0.43
CA TYR A 96 16.28 -9.71 -1.73
C TYR A 96 17.23 -9.16 -2.81
N ARG A 97 17.67 -7.89 -2.69
CA ARG A 97 18.57 -7.24 -3.65
C ARG A 97 20.04 -7.66 -3.52
N LEU A 98 20.44 -8.22 -2.38
CA LEU A 98 21.84 -8.62 -2.10
C LEU A 98 22.14 -10.11 -2.37
N ARG A 99 21.13 -10.95 -2.61
CA ARG A 99 21.29 -12.40 -2.83
C ARG A 99 21.29 -12.82 -4.31
N ARG A 100 21.33 -11.84 -5.23
CA ARG A 100 21.38 -12.06 -6.69
C ARG A 100 22.72 -11.60 -7.30
N SER A 101 23.77 -11.43 -6.50
CA SER A 101 25.13 -11.12 -6.96
C SER A 101 26.14 -12.14 -6.44
#